data_AF-A0A8S1BK40-F1
#
_entry.id   AF-A0A8S1BK40-F1
#
_cell.length_a   1.000
_cell.length_b   1.000
_cell.length_c   1.000
_cell.angle_alpha   90.00
_cell.angle_beta   90.00
_cell.angle_gamma   90.00
#
_symmetry.space_group_name_H-M   'P 1'
#
loop_
_entity.id
_entity.type
_entity.pdbx_description
1 polymer ?
#
loop_
_entity_poly.entity_id
_entity_poly.type
_entity_poly.pdbx_seq_one_letter_code
_entity_poly.pdbx_strand_id
1 'polypeptide(L)'
;MKCLCAVVLSLLLGSSRAAEYKFPEWFKFGAASAAYQVEGAWNVSDKSISIWDQLLHSQPGLVMDGTNGDVACDSYHLWRRDIEMAEELGLNMY
;
A
#
# COMPACT_ATOMS: atom_id res chain seq x y z
N MET A 1 33.92 -55.85 9.90
CA MET A 1 34.19 -54.83 10.94
C MET A 1 34.32 -53.49 10.20
N LYS A 2 33.26 -52.77 9.81
CA LYS A 2 32.27 -51.98 10.57
C LYS A 2 32.88 -50.95 11.55
N CYS A 3 32.36 -49.72 11.45
CA CYS A 3 32.51 -48.49 12.28
C CYS A 3 33.34 -47.40 11.56
N LEU A 4 32.75 -46.41 10.86
CA LEU A 4 31.61 -45.53 11.17
C LEU A 4 31.85 -44.72 12.46
N CYS A 5 32.11 -43.41 12.31
CA CYS A 5 31.76 -42.31 13.22
C CYS A 5 32.46 -41.05 12.67
N ALA A 6 31.83 -40.26 11.78
CA ALA A 6 30.83 -39.26 12.18
C ALA A 6 31.31 -38.44 13.37
N VAL A 7 32.28 -37.55 13.17
CA VAL A 7 32.59 -36.52 14.15
C VAL A 7 32.39 -35.15 13.53
N VAL A 8 31.16 -34.69 13.70
CA VAL A 8 30.86 -33.32 14.11
C VAL A 8 31.17 -32.22 13.08
N LEU A 9 30.41 -32.23 11.98
CA LEU A 9 29.87 -30.96 11.45
C LEU A 9 28.54 -30.70 12.19
N SER A 10 28.60 -30.47 13.50
CA SER A 10 27.44 -29.93 14.22
C SER A 10 27.33 -28.46 13.87
N LEU A 11 26.82 -28.19 12.67
CA LEU A 11 25.99 -27.03 12.43
C LEU A 11 24.90 -27.08 13.50
N LEU A 12 25.06 -26.25 14.52
CA LEU A 12 23.98 -25.79 15.38
C LEU A 12 23.00 -25.03 14.48
N LEU A 13 22.24 -25.77 13.67
CA LEU A 13 20.94 -25.36 13.18
C LEU A 13 20.04 -25.34 14.41
N GLY A 14 20.18 -24.28 15.22
CA GLY A 14 19.13 -23.85 16.11
C GLY A 14 17.91 -23.60 15.26
N SER A 15 17.05 -24.61 15.13
CA SER A 15 15.77 -24.48 14.46
C SER A 15 14.93 -23.57 15.35
N SER A 16 14.93 -22.26 15.07
CA SER A 16 13.94 -21.38 15.65
C SER A 16 12.60 -21.84 15.09
N ARG A 17 11.80 -22.48 15.93
CA ARG A 17 10.42 -22.80 15.59
C ARG A 17 9.66 -21.48 15.61
N ALA A 18 9.62 -20.80 14.46
CA ALA A 18 8.70 -19.69 14.28
C ALA A 18 7.29 -20.24 14.54
N ALA A 19 6.64 -19.74 15.58
CA ALA A 19 5.23 -20.05 15.80
C ALA A 19 4.46 -19.50 14.59
N GLU A 20 3.65 -20.35 13.96
CA GLU A 20 2.80 -19.95 12.84
C GLU A 20 1.61 -19.16 13.42
N TYR A 21 1.77 -17.84 13.49
CA TYR A 21 0.69 -16.95 13.91
C TYR A 21 -0.30 -16.75 12.76
N LYS A 22 -1.57 -17.06 13.02
CA LYS A 22 -2.68 -16.81 12.08
C LYS A 22 -3.62 -15.78 12.67
N PHE A 23 -4.16 -14.91 11.82
CA PHE A 23 -5.24 -14.01 12.22
C PHE A 23 -6.53 -14.83 12.42
N PRO A 24 -7.45 -14.41 13.30
CA PRO A 24 -8.76 -15.03 13.41
C PRO A 24 -9.53 -14.95 12.08
N GLU A 25 -10.42 -15.91 11.82
CA GLU A 25 -11.24 -15.98 10.58
C GLU A 25 -12.08 -14.73 10.30
N TRP A 26 -12.42 -13.97 11.35
CA TRP A 26 -13.20 -12.74 11.24
C TRP A 26 -12.34 -11.48 11.03
N PHE A 27 -11.01 -11.62 11.04
CA PHE A 27 -10.10 -10.49 10.82
C PHE A 27 -10.20 -10.02 9.37
N LYS A 28 -10.18 -8.69 9.18
CA LYS A 28 -10.29 -8.08 7.86
C LYS A 28 -9.03 -7.31 7.52
N PHE A 29 -8.51 -7.53 6.32
CA PHE A 29 -7.47 -6.70 5.73
C PHE A 29 -8.08 -5.67 4.79
N GLY A 30 -7.44 -4.52 4.70
CA GLY A 30 -7.85 -3.50 3.76
C GLY A 30 -6.72 -2.56 3.41
N ALA A 31 -6.98 -1.73 2.41
CA ALA A 31 -6.17 -0.57 2.07
C ALA A 31 -6.98 0.69 2.35
N ALA A 32 -6.35 1.86 2.27
CA ALA A 32 -7.01 3.14 2.44
C ALA A 32 -6.34 4.19 1.55
N SER A 33 -7.12 5.16 1.11
CA SER A 33 -6.65 6.32 0.35
C SER A 33 -7.28 7.61 0.89
N ALA A 34 -6.89 8.75 0.33
CA ALA A 34 -7.49 10.04 0.63
C ALA A 34 -7.67 10.84 -0.68
N ALA A 35 -8.81 11.53 -0.81
CA ALA A 35 -9.26 12.15 -2.06
C ALA A 35 -8.16 12.92 -2.81
N TYR A 36 -7.56 13.94 -2.20
CA TYR A 36 -6.53 14.76 -2.86
C TYR A 36 -5.28 13.97 -3.31
N GLN A 37 -4.97 12.85 -2.64
CA GLN A 37 -3.79 12.05 -2.93
C GLN A 37 -3.98 11.10 -4.11
N VAL A 38 -5.23 10.76 -4.47
CA VAL A 38 -5.49 9.72 -5.49
C VAL A 38 -6.46 10.15 -6.59
N GLU A 39 -7.44 11.01 -6.31
CA GLU A 39 -8.55 11.29 -7.24
C GLU A 39 -8.10 12.02 -8.51
N GLY A 40 -7.34 13.11 -8.37
CA GLY A 40 -7.08 14.01 -9.49
C GLY A 40 -8.32 14.81 -9.88
N ALA A 41 -8.46 15.10 -11.17
CA ALA A 41 -9.61 15.81 -11.75
C ALA A 41 -9.96 17.12 -10.98
N TRP A 42 -8.93 17.84 -10.55
CA TRP A 42 -9.04 18.86 -9.49
C TRP A 42 -10.02 20.00 -9.78
N ASN A 43 -10.30 20.28 -11.06
CA ASN A 43 -11.19 21.34 -11.56
C ASN A 43 -12.28 20.83 -12.52
N VAL A 44 -12.61 19.53 -12.46
CA VAL A 44 -13.62 18.93 -13.33
C VAL A 44 -14.99 18.91 -12.63
N SER A 45 -16.06 18.92 -13.43
CA SER A 45 -17.46 18.86 -12.96
C SER A 45 -17.81 20.04 -12.06
N ASP A 46 -18.34 19.78 -10.86
CA ASP A 46 -18.79 20.76 -9.87
C ASP A 46 -17.88 20.80 -8.62
N LYS A 47 -16.66 20.23 -8.71
CA LYS A 47 -15.71 20.23 -7.61
C LYS A 47 -15.33 21.66 -7.21
N SER A 48 -15.46 21.94 -5.92
CA SER A 48 -14.95 23.18 -5.33
C SER A 48 -13.44 23.09 -5.04
N ILE A 49 -12.80 24.26 -4.97
CA ILE A 49 -11.37 24.37 -4.65
C ILE A 49 -11.16 23.94 -3.19
N SER A 50 -10.24 23.01 -2.97
CA SER A 50 -9.77 22.62 -1.64
C SER A 50 -8.62 23.52 -1.17
N ILE A 51 -8.30 23.48 0.12
CA ILE A 51 -7.14 24.18 0.67
C ILE A 51 -5.84 23.73 -0.01
N TRP A 52 -5.73 22.44 -0.36
CA TRP A 52 -4.56 21.89 -1.02
C TRP A 52 -4.40 22.39 -2.46
N ASP A 53 -5.49 22.45 -3.23
CA ASP A 53 -5.49 23.06 -4.57
C ASP A 53 -4.94 24.49 -4.49
N GLN A 54 -5.52 25.30 -3.60
CA GLN A 54 -5.12 26.71 -3.45
C GLN A 54 -3.67 26.86 -2.99
N LEU A 55 -3.24 26.06 -2.01
CA LEU A 55 -1.89 26.14 -1.46
C LEU A 55 -0.84 25.75 -2.49
N LEU A 56 -1.01 24.62 -3.18
CA LEU A 56 0.00 24.09 -4.08
C LEU A 56 0.05 24.83 -5.43
N HIS A 57 -1.06 25.40 -5.89
CA HIS A 57 -1.03 26.32 -7.05
C HIS A 57 -0.43 27.68 -6.72
N SER A 58 -0.57 28.17 -5.48
CA SER A 58 0.00 29.47 -5.08
C SER A 58 1.46 29.39 -4.64
N GLN A 59 1.92 28.23 -4.15
CA GLN A 59 3.28 28.04 -3.65
C GLN A 59 3.87 26.69 -4.12
N PRO A 60 4.26 26.57 -5.41
CA PRO A 60 4.76 25.31 -5.97
C PRO A 60 6.01 24.76 -5.29
N GLY A 61 6.80 25.61 -4.61
CA GLY A 61 8.01 25.20 -3.91
C GLY A 61 7.79 24.49 -2.56
N LEU A 62 6.55 24.28 -2.13
CA LEU A 62 6.24 23.55 -0.88
C LEU A 62 6.38 22.03 -1.02
N VAL A 63 6.20 21.50 -2.23
CA VAL A 63 6.46 20.09 -2.53
C VAL A 63 7.86 19.98 -3.09
N MET A 64 8.64 19.00 -2.61
CA MET A 64 10.07 18.87 -2.93
C MET A 64 10.35 18.77 -4.43
N ASP A 65 9.46 18.11 -5.18
CA ASP A 65 9.56 17.94 -6.64
C ASP A 65 8.66 18.91 -7.42
N GLY A 66 7.99 19.84 -6.74
CA GLY A 66 7.08 20.82 -7.34
C GLY A 66 5.78 20.24 -7.89
N THR A 67 5.42 19.00 -7.56
CA THR A 67 4.18 18.36 -8.02
C THR A 67 2.95 18.80 -7.21
N ASN A 68 1.75 18.47 -7.71
CA ASN A 68 0.46 18.75 -7.08
C ASN A 68 -0.53 17.58 -7.29
N GLY A 69 -1.73 17.70 -6.74
CA GLY A 69 -2.80 16.71 -6.86
C GLY A 69 -3.69 16.86 -8.10
N ASP A 70 -3.28 17.59 -9.13
CA ASP A 70 -4.16 17.89 -10.27
C ASP A 70 -4.62 16.64 -11.02
N VAL A 71 -3.73 15.64 -11.11
CA VAL A 71 -3.96 14.33 -11.74
C VAL A 71 -3.84 13.20 -10.72
N ALA A 72 -2.85 13.24 -9.82
CA ALA A 72 -2.62 12.20 -8.80
C ALA A 72 -2.52 10.78 -9.41
N CYS A 73 -3.32 9.82 -8.91
CA CYS A 73 -3.44 8.48 -9.48
C CYS A 73 -4.58 8.38 -10.52
N ASP A 74 -5.25 9.49 -10.80
CA ASP A 74 -6.42 9.59 -11.66
C ASP A 74 -7.59 8.69 -11.25
N SER A 75 -7.72 8.39 -9.95
CA SER A 75 -8.79 7.55 -9.40
C SER A 75 -10.19 8.13 -9.66
N TYR A 76 -10.34 9.42 -9.92
CA TYR A 76 -11.63 9.98 -10.35
C TYR A 76 -12.16 9.30 -11.62
N HIS A 77 -11.27 9.05 -12.59
CA HIS A 77 -11.62 8.33 -13.82
C HIS A 77 -11.40 6.82 -13.70
N LEU A 78 -10.41 6.39 -12.90
CA LEU A 78 -9.93 5.02 -12.82
C LEU A 78 -10.38 4.24 -11.58
N TRP A 79 -11.34 4.73 -10.79
CA TRP A 79 -11.80 4.05 -9.56
C TRP A 79 -12.20 2.58 -9.77
N ARG A 80 -12.67 2.22 -10.97
CA ARG A 80 -12.97 0.81 -11.30
C ARG A 80 -11.73 -0.06 -11.23
N ARG A 81 -10.59 0.45 -11.70
CA ARG A 81 -9.30 -0.25 -11.59
C ARG A 81 -8.83 -0.36 -10.15
N ASP A 82 -9.09 0.65 -9.32
CA ASP A 82 -8.76 0.60 -7.88
C ASP A 82 -9.51 -0.54 -7.18
N ILE A 83 -10.81 -0.69 -7.46
CA ILE A 83 -11.64 -1.77 -6.90
C ILE A 83 -11.20 -3.14 -7.44
N GLU A 84 -10.91 -3.26 -8.74
CA GLU A 84 -10.36 -4.49 -9.31
C GLU A 84 -9.04 -4.90 -8.62
N MET A 85 -8.12 -3.96 -8.37
CA MET A 85 -6.88 -4.26 -7.65
C MET A 85 -7.13 -4.69 -6.21
N ALA A 86 -8.07 -4.05 -5.51
CA ALA A 86 -8.43 -4.44 -4.14
C ALA A 86 -8.98 -5.88 -4.09
N GLU A 87 -9.79 -6.27 -5.08
CA GLU A 87 -10.29 -7.62 -5.24
C GLU A 87 -9.18 -8.62 -5.59
N GLU A 88 -8.30 -8.30 -6.55
CA GLU A 88 -7.13 -9.11 -6.95
C GLU A 88 -6.20 -9.41 -5.75
N LEU A 89 -6.06 -8.45 -4.84
CA LEU A 89 -5.26 -8.58 -3.61
C LEU A 89 -5.99 -9.30 -2.47
N GLY A 90 -7.28 -9.62 -2.62
CA GLY A 90 -8.08 -10.27 -1.59
C GLY A 90 -8.40 -9.37 -0.39
N LEU A 91 -8.46 -8.04 -0.59
CA LEU A 91 -8.80 -7.10 0.47
C LEU A 91 -10.29 -7.20 0.84
N ASN A 92 -10.59 -7.05 2.12
CA ASN A 92 -11.95 -7.06 2.64
C ASN A 92 -12.54 -5.66 2.80
N MET A 93 -11.69 -4.64 2.83
CA MET A 93 -12.04 -3.23 3.03
C MET A 93 -11.15 -2.35 2.14
N TYR A 94 -11.69 -1.24 1.67
CA TYR A 94 -10.97 -0.19 0.93
C TYR A 94 -11.44 1.18 1.45
#